data_AF-A0A6G7XJ99-F1
#
_entry.id   AF-A0A6G7XJ99-F1
#
_cell.length_a   1.000
_cell.length_b   1.000
_cell.length_c   1.000
_cell.angle_alpha   90.00
_cell.angle_beta   90.00
_cell.angle_gamma   90.00
#
_symmetry.space_group_name_H-M   'P 1'
#
loop_
_entity.id
_entity.type
_entity.pdbx_description
1 polymer ?
#
loop_
_entity_poly.entity_id
_entity_poly.type
_entity_poly.pdbx_seq_one_letter_code
_entity_poly.pdbx_strand_id
1 'polypeptide(L)'
;MTKTALRIRESGALEKKGTKGTYPITVITSGRGSSGEYSAELLRSEHAAFDNSVSFMDHPEYSFAPHERSVLKIGGRIVGETWVEELADDQVAVRANWKPRAEYAEFVEEFFDLLGISIFIEAFGVHNEERDVYEVKHFNAEDPYKSVDIVVAAGRGGRFDAAAESARAIESSLGTPELETSLTPKPRRWRKKETC
;
A
#
# COMPACT_ATOMS: atom_id res chain seq x y z
N MET A 1 21.84 -16.20 19.86
CA MET A 1 21.21 -15.04 19.20
C MET A 1 21.16 -15.34 17.73
N THR A 2 19.97 -15.60 17.20
CA THR A 2 19.80 -16.06 15.82
C THR A 2 18.99 -14.99 15.11
N LYS A 3 19.64 -14.23 14.23
CA LYS A 3 19.01 -13.28 13.33
C LYS A 3 18.24 -14.09 12.29
N THR A 4 16.93 -13.93 12.23
CA THR A 4 16.11 -14.58 11.20
C THR A 4 15.20 -13.53 10.60
N ALA A 5 15.12 -13.50 9.28
CA ALA A 5 14.46 -12.46 8.51
C ALA A 5 13.34 -13.08 7.64
N LEU A 6 12.21 -12.39 7.45
CA LEU A 6 10.97 -12.93 6.85
C LEU A 6 10.15 -11.85 6.08
N ARG A 7 9.32 -12.26 5.09
CA ARG A 7 8.57 -11.40 4.12
C ARG A 7 7.10 -11.83 3.89
N ILE A 8 6.17 -10.87 3.66
CA ILE A 8 4.66 -11.02 3.57
C ILE A 8 3.99 -9.92 2.65
N ARG A 9 2.70 -10.07 2.24
CA ARG A 9 1.97 -9.58 1.00
C ARG A 9 0.44 -9.23 1.17
N GLU A 10 -0.17 -8.09 0.66
CA GLU A 10 -1.63 -7.78 0.25
C GLU A 10 -1.91 -6.36 -0.42
N SER A 11 -2.80 -6.20 -1.44
CA SER A 11 -2.95 -5.00 -2.36
C SER A 11 -4.29 -4.20 -2.42
N GLY A 12 -4.25 -2.94 -2.93
CA GLY A 12 -5.38 -2.07 -3.37
C GLY A 12 -4.93 -0.87 -4.25
N ALA A 13 -5.79 -0.37 -5.18
CA ALA A 13 -5.48 0.44 -6.40
C ALA A 13 -5.63 1.98 -6.34
N LEU A 14 -4.84 2.77 -7.13
CA LEU A 14 -4.76 4.27 -7.08
C LEU A 14 -4.39 5.01 -8.45
N GLU A 15 -3.93 6.29 -8.49
CA GLU A 15 -4.13 7.38 -9.52
C GLU A 15 -3.01 7.79 -10.55
N LYS A 16 -3.31 8.84 -11.37
CA LYS A 16 -2.66 9.29 -12.63
C LYS A 16 -1.27 10.01 -12.52
N LYS A 17 -0.42 9.77 -13.54
CA LYS A 17 0.94 10.30 -13.85
C LYS A 17 1.24 11.77 -13.46
N GLY A 18 2.34 12.00 -12.74
CA GLY A 18 2.89 13.33 -12.45
C GLY A 18 3.68 13.97 -13.61
N THR A 19 3.94 15.28 -13.52
CA THR A 19 4.46 16.15 -14.61
C THR A 19 5.86 15.83 -15.14
N LYS A 20 6.62 14.90 -14.52
CA LYS A 20 7.98 14.51 -14.93
C LYS A 20 8.16 13.02 -15.23
N GLY A 21 7.07 12.31 -15.53
CA GLY A 21 7.10 10.85 -15.69
C GLY A 21 7.39 10.15 -14.36
N THR A 22 7.00 10.79 -13.25
CA THR A 22 7.02 10.24 -11.90
C THR A 22 5.59 9.94 -11.48
N TYR A 23 5.44 8.98 -10.59
CA TYR A 23 4.17 8.55 -10.02
C TYR A 23 4.23 8.79 -8.51
N PRO A 24 3.26 9.51 -7.92
CA PRO A 24 3.19 9.64 -6.48
C PRO A 24 2.86 8.28 -5.85
N ILE A 25 3.58 7.95 -4.79
CA ILE A 25 3.38 6.72 -4.03
C ILE A 25 3.38 7.01 -2.54
N THR A 26 2.54 6.32 -1.80
CA THR A 26 2.76 5.99 -0.40
C THR A 26 3.81 4.89 -0.33
N VAL A 27 4.89 5.15 0.39
CA VAL A 27 5.94 4.19 0.71
C VAL A 27 5.50 3.32 1.89
N ILE A 28 4.98 3.94 2.95
CA ILE A 28 4.56 3.28 4.20
C ILE A 28 3.58 4.17 4.98
N THR A 29 2.68 3.57 5.78
CA THR A 29 1.82 4.28 6.73
C THR A 29 2.05 3.84 8.18
N SER A 30 1.77 4.72 9.14
CA SER A 30 1.91 4.40 10.56
C SER A 30 0.90 3.34 10.99
N GLY A 31 1.29 2.53 11.98
CA GLY A 31 0.58 1.43 12.62
C GLY A 31 1.15 0.05 12.26
N ARG A 32 0.43 -1.02 12.62
CA ARG A 32 0.84 -2.43 12.39
C ARG A 32 0.90 -2.82 10.91
N GLY A 33 2.10 -2.96 10.36
CA GLY A 33 2.35 -3.58 9.06
C GLY A 33 2.67 -5.08 9.16
N SER A 34 3.17 -5.64 8.05
CA SER A 34 3.54 -7.05 7.95
C SER A 34 4.80 -7.41 8.73
N SER A 35 5.79 -6.51 8.76
CA SER A 35 7.10 -6.74 9.37
C SER A 35 7.24 -6.15 10.77
N GLY A 36 6.27 -5.35 11.21
CA GLY A 36 6.33 -4.63 12.46
C GLY A 36 5.31 -3.50 12.53
N GLU A 37 5.31 -2.79 13.64
CA GLU A 37 4.49 -1.61 13.88
C GLU A 37 5.34 -0.35 13.80
N TYR A 38 4.85 0.63 13.05
CA TYR A 38 5.55 1.88 12.77
C TYR A 38 4.81 3.02 13.45
N SER A 39 5.42 3.71 14.39
CA SER A 39 4.77 4.87 15.01
C SER A 39 4.72 6.05 14.02
N ALA A 40 3.75 6.94 14.19
CA ALA A 40 3.72 8.19 13.42
C ALA A 40 4.96 9.05 13.68
N GLU A 41 5.46 9.05 14.93
CA GLU A 41 6.70 9.72 15.31
C GLU A 41 7.92 9.20 14.54
N LEU A 42 8.06 7.87 14.41
CA LEU A 42 9.12 7.26 13.61
C LEU A 42 9.03 7.73 12.15
N LEU A 43 7.85 7.68 11.55
CA LEU A 43 7.70 8.07 10.15
C LEU A 43 7.94 9.57 9.93
N ARG A 44 7.58 10.44 10.88
CA ARG A 44 7.92 11.88 10.84
C ARG A 44 9.41 12.16 10.95
N SER A 45 10.13 11.38 11.75
CA SER A 45 11.55 11.61 12.00
C SER A 45 12.46 10.93 10.97
N GLU A 46 12.06 9.80 10.40
CA GLU A 46 12.97 8.94 9.64
C GLU A 46 12.51 8.63 8.22
N HIS A 47 11.48 9.31 7.70
CA HIS A 47 11.06 9.13 6.30
C HIS A 47 12.23 9.28 5.31
N ALA A 48 13.18 10.18 5.60
CA ALA A 48 14.36 10.43 4.79
C ALA A 48 15.25 9.18 4.55
N ALA A 49 15.09 8.12 5.35
CA ALA A 49 15.75 6.84 5.10
C ALA A 49 15.42 6.26 3.71
N PHE A 50 14.25 6.60 3.15
CA PHE A 50 13.77 6.14 1.84
C PHE A 50 14.15 7.07 0.68
N ASP A 51 14.80 8.21 0.94
CA ASP A 51 15.18 9.17 -0.09
C ASP A 51 16.09 8.52 -1.13
N ASN A 52 15.83 8.84 -2.40
CA ASN A 52 16.61 8.37 -3.56
C ASN A 52 16.81 6.83 -3.64
N SER A 53 15.96 6.05 -2.96
CA SER A 53 16.06 4.60 -2.96
C SER A 53 15.87 4.01 -4.36
N VAL A 54 16.64 2.96 -4.66
CA VAL A 54 16.46 2.16 -5.87
C VAL A 54 15.14 1.37 -5.78
N SER A 55 14.58 1.04 -6.94
CA SER A 55 13.39 0.21 -7.05
C SER A 55 13.63 -0.93 -8.03
N PHE A 56 13.33 -2.14 -7.62
CA PHE A 56 13.45 -3.33 -8.44
C PHE A 56 12.07 -3.89 -8.82
N MET A 57 12.02 -4.60 -9.95
CA MET A 57 10.85 -5.36 -10.39
C MET A 57 10.76 -6.73 -9.72
N ASP A 58 11.85 -7.20 -9.12
CA ASP A 58 11.93 -8.44 -8.34
C ASP A 58 12.22 -8.12 -6.87
N HIS A 59 11.16 -8.02 -6.07
CA HIS A 59 11.32 -7.94 -4.62
C HIS A 59 11.79 -9.30 -4.09
N PRO A 60 12.94 -9.40 -3.37
CA PRO A 60 13.52 -10.67 -3.05
C PRO A 60 12.55 -11.48 -2.20
N GLU A 61 12.48 -12.78 -2.41
CA GLU A 61 11.62 -13.62 -1.58
C GLU A 61 12.23 -13.77 -0.18
N TYR A 62 13.56 -13.75 -0.11
CA TYR A 62 14.32 -13.89 1.11
C TYR A 62 15.32 -12.75 1.32
N SER A 63 15.41 -12.30 2.56
CA SER A 63 16.25 -11.18 3.01
C SER A 63 17.70 -11.59 3.33
N PHE A 64 18.07 -12.87 3.20
CA PHE A 64 19.40 -13.35 3.54
C PHE A 64 20.46 -13.11 2.45
N ALA A 65 20.05 -12.82 1.22
CA ALA A 65 20.98 -12.58 0.10
C ALA A 65 20.58 -11.37 -0.78
N PRO A 66 20.42 -10.17 -0.20
CA PRO A 66 20.04 -8.99 -0.98
C PRO A 66 21.10 -8.58 -2.02
N HIS A 67 22.35 -9.00 -1.82
CA HIS A 67 23.46 -8.79 -2.75
C HIS A 67 23.36 -9.63 -4.04
N GLU A 68 22.51 -10.66 -4.07
CA GLU A 68 22.30 -11.49 -5.26
C GLU A 68 21.29 -10.88 -6.24
N ARG A 69 20.67 -9.73 -5.89
CA ARG A 69 19.75 -9.04 -6.78
C ARG A 69 20.43 -8.64 -8.07
N SER A 70 19.78 -8.94 -9.18
CA SER A 70 20.30 -8.56 -10.48
C SER A 70 20.11 -7.06 -10.72
N VAL A 71 21.20 -6.36 -11.04
CA VAL A 71 21.14 -4.96 -11.49
C VAL A 71 20.26 -4.76 -12.73
N LEU A 72 20.07 -5.81 -13.53
CA LEU A 72 19.20 -5.77 -14.71
C LEU A 72 17.72 -5.69 -14.36
N LYS A 73 17.37 -5.99 -13.11
CA LYS A 73 15.99 -5.97 -12.60
C LYS A 73 15.61 -4.66 -11.92
N ILE A 74 16.52 -3.69 -11.89
CA ILE A 74 16.18 -2.32 -11.50
C ILE A 74 15.05 -1.84 -12.42
N GLY A 75 13.89 -1.55 -11.81
CA GLY A 75 12.67 -1.10 -12.46
C GLY A 75 12.48 0.40 -12.42
N GLY A 76 13.11 1.07 -11.44
CA GLY A 76 12.97 2.50 -11.24
C GLY A 76 13.74 3.01 -10.03
N ARG A 77 13.30 4.15 -9.50
CA ARG A 77 13.82 4.74 -8.25
C ARG A 77 12.88 5.77 -7.66
N ILE A 78 13.05 6.06 -6.38
CA ILE A 78 12.55 7.28 -5.76
C ILE A 78 13.37 8.48 -6.25
N VAL A 79 12.70 9.58 -6.52
CA VAL A 79 13.30 10.82 -7.01
C VAL A 79 13.15 11.91 -5.97
N GLY A 80 14.28 12.33 -5.39
CA GLY A 80 14.32 13.40 -4.41
C GLY A 80 13.97 12.93 -3.00
N GLU A 81 13.54 13.89 -2.20
CA GLU A 81 13.17 13.70 -0.80
C GLU A 81 11.75 13.14 -0.70
N THR A 82 11.58 12.22 0.25
CA THR A 82 10.27 11.78 0.73
C THR A 82 9.67 12.83 1.65
N TRP A 83 8.36 12.79 1.82
CA TRP A 83 7.65 13.68 2.75
C TRP A 83 6.59 12.94 3.52
N VAL A 84 6.12 13.54 4.60
CA VAL A 84 5.01 12.99 5.39
C VAL A 84 3.72 13.72 5.05
N GLU A 85 2.66 12.94 4.87
CA GLU A 85 1.28 13.39 4.75
C GLU A 85 0.51 12.94 6.00
N GLU A 86 -0.15 13.88 6.67
CA GLU A 86 -1.03 13.60 7.79
C GLU A 86 -2.35 13.02 7.28
N LEU A 87 -2.80 11.93 7.89
CA LEU A 87 -4.06 11.24 7.60
C LEU A 87 -5.05 11.44 8.77
N ALA A 88 -6.24 10.83 8.65
CA ALA A 88 -7.18 10.77 9.77
C ALA A 88 -6.62 9.97 10.96
N ASP A 89 -7.17 10.19 12.15
CA ASP A 89 -6.87 9.45 13.38
C ASP A 89 -5.39 9.44 13.78
N ASP A 90 -4.71 10.59 13.60
CA ASP A 90 -3.28 10.79 13.89
C ASP A 90 -2.34 9.82 13.13
N GLN A 91 -2.84 9.18 12.08
CA GLN A 91 -2.03 8.38 11.19
C GLN A 91 -1.23 9.26 10.24
N VAL A 92 -0.09 8.76 9.78
CA VAL A 92 0.73 9.42 8.78
C VAL A 92 1.11 8.47 7.65
N ALA A 93 1.31 9.02 6.46
CA ALA A 93 1.85 8.34 5.31
C ALA A 93 3.19 8.96 4.90
N VAL A 94 4.20 8.14 4.68
CA VAL A 94 5.41 8.56 3.96
C VAL A 94 5.11 8.49 2.48
N ARG A 95 5.21 9.63 1.80
CA ARG A 95 4.97 9.78 0.38
C ARG A 95 6.26 10.04 -0.37
N ALA A 96 6.29 9.65 -1.64
CA ALA A 96 7.46 9.77 -2.50
C ALA A 96 7.07 9.90 -3.97
N ASN A 97 7.99 10.41 -4.78
CA ASN A 97 7.88 10.38 -6.24
C ASN A 97 8.68 9.21 -6.80
N TRP A 98 8.01 8.21 -7.36
CA TRP A 98 8.65 7.06 -8.00
C TRP A 98 8.78 7.27 -9.50
N LYS A 99 9.93 6.95 -10.08
CA LYS A 99 10.18 7.02 -11.53
C LYS A 99 10.54 5.64 -12.07
N PRO A 100 9.73 5.06 -12.97
CA PRO A 100 10.13 3.86 -13.70
C PRO A 100 11.28 4.18 -14.64
N ARG A 101 12.03 3.15 -15.02
CA ARG A 101 12.81 3.21 -16.25
C ARG A 101 11.88 3.36 -17.45
N ALA A 102 12.39 3.97 -18.52
CA ALA A 102 11.58 4.32 -19.68
C ALA A 102 10.86 3.12 -20.30
N GLU A 103 11.53 1.95 -20.36
CA GLU A 103 10.95 0.72 -20.91
C GLU A 103 9.81 0.13 -20.08
N TYR A 104 9.68 0.50 -18.81
CA TYR A 104 8.61 0.03 -17.93
C TYR A 104 7.47 1.04 -17.79
N ALA A 105 7.57 2.22 -18.40
CA ALA A 105 6.56 3.26 -18.25
C ALA A 105 5.17 2.81 -18.74
N GLU A 106 5.08 2.20 -19.92
CA GLU A 106 3.82 1.70 -20.47
C GLU A 106 3.27 0.53 -19.66
N PHE A 107 4.14 -0.41 -19.25
CA PHE A 107 3.77 -1.53 -18.38
C PHE A 107 3.16 -1.04 -17.05
N VAL A 108 3.79 -0.05 -16.42
CA VAL A 108 3.29 0.54 -15.18
C VAL A 108 1.95 1.23 -15.39
N GLU A 109 1.79 1.96 -16.49
CA GLU A 109 0.52 2.62 -16.82
C GLU A 109 -0.61 1.62 -17.08
N GLU A 110 -0.31 0.49 -17.73
CA GLU A 110 -1.28 -0.56 -18.04
C GLU A 110 -1.72 -1.34 -16.81
N PHE A 111 -0.77 -1.75 -15.95
CA PHE A 111 -1.04 -2.65 -14.82
C PHE A 111 -1.12 -1.94 -13.47
N PHE A 112 -1.18 -0.61 -13.47
CA PHE A 112 -1.04 0.23 -12.29
C PHE A 112 -1.90 -0.20 -11.10
N ASP A 113 -3.15 -0.58 -11.36
CA ASP A 113 -4.14 -1.02 -10.38
C ASP A 113 -3.80 -2.36 -9.71
N LEU A 114 -2.94 -3.14 -10.35
CA LEU A 114 -2.41 -4.41 -9.84
C LEU A 114 -1.06 -4.24 -9.14
N LEU A 115 -0.44 -3.05 -9.19
CA LEU A 115 0.86 -2.79 -8.60
C LEU A 115 0.73 -2.24 -7.17
N GLY A 116 1.67 -2.66 -6.34
CA GLY A 116 1.85 -2.23 -4.97
C GLY A 116 3.31 -1.88 -4.69
N ILE A 117 3.54 -1.27 -3.54
CA ILE A 117 4.87 -0.89 -3.08
C ILE A 117 5.28 -1.78 -1.90
N SER A 118 6.54 -2.22 -1.91
CA SER A 118 7.16 -2.92 -0.80
C SER A 118 8.49 -2.29 -0.45
N ILE A 119 8.72 -2.09 0.85
CA ILE A 119 10.00 -1.58 1.35
C ILE A 119 10.93 -2.74 1.69
N PHE A 120 12.21 -2.54 1.44
CA PHE A 120 13.28 -3.36 1.97
C PHE A 120 14.31 -2.44 2.58
N ILE A 121 14.53 -2.54 3.88
CA ILE A 121 15.53 -1.77 4.61
C ILE A 121 15.81 -2.49 5.93
N GLU A 122 17.06 -2.48 6.38
CA GLU A 122 17.39 -2.90 7.74
C GLU A 122 16.74 -1.94 8.75
N ALA A 123 16.09 -2.50 9.78
CA ALA A 123 15.43 -1.73 10.82
C ALA A 123 15.68 -2.35 12.20
N PHE A 124 15.69 -1.50 13.21
CA PHE A 124 15.86 -1.88 14.61
C PHE A 124 14.59 -1.59 15.39
N GLY A 125 14.28 -2.45 16.36
CA GLY A 125 13.08 -2.31 17.16
C GLY A 125 13.08 -3.21 18.39
N VAL A 126 11.92 -3.30 19.01
CA VAL A 126 11.69 -4.12 20.21
C VAL A 126 10.52 -5.05 19.95
N HIS A 127 10.67 -6.32 20.28
CA HIS A 127 9.56 -7.26 20.22
C HIS A 127 8.64 -7.03 21.42
N ASN A 128 7.38 -6.72 21.15
CA ASN A 128 6.33 -6.63 22.14
C ASN A 128 5.70 -8.02 22.28
N GLU A 129 6.04 -8.73 23.36
CA GLU A 129 5.59 -10.11 23.60
C GLU A 129 4.07 -10.21 23.81
N GLU A 130 3.42 -9.18 24.36
CA GLU A 130 1.99 -9.19 24.66
C GLU A 130 1.14 -9.09 23.39
N ARG A 131 1.58 -8.28 22.42
CA ARG A 131 0.87 -8.04 21.16
C ARG A 131 1.39 -8.88 20.00
N ASP A 132 2.44 -9.65 20.26
CA ASP A 132 3.24 -10.40 19.30
C ASP A 132 3.52 -9.59 18.03
N VAL A 133 4.12 -8.42 18.23
CA VAL A 133 4.46 -7.47 17.16
C VAL A 133 5.83 -6.86 17.42
N TYR A 134 6.61 -6.66 16.35
CA TYR A 134 7.88 -5.96 16.45
C TYR A 134 7.65 -4.46 16.29
N GLU A 135 7.87 -3.68 17.33
CA GLU A 135 7.76 -2.22 17.27
C GLU A 135 9.05 -1.66 16.70
N VAL A 136 8.98 -1.11 15.49
CA VAL A 136 10.13 -0.51 14.82
C VAL A 136 10.44 0.83 15.48
N LYS A 137 11.72 1.07 15.77
CA LYS A 137 12.21 2.28 16.44
C LYS A 137 13.23 3.05 15.61
N HIS A 138 13.87 2.40 14.62
CA HIS A 138 14.87 3.04 13.78
C HIS A 138 15.02 2.32 12.42
N PHE A 139 15.18 3.08 11.34
CA PHE A 139 15.58 2.60 10.01
C PHE A 139 17.07 2.87 9.77
N ASN A 140 17.80 1.86 9.31
CA ASN A 140 19.17 2.04 8.87
C ASN A 140 19.21 2.75 7.51
N ALA A 141 19.29 4.09 7.51
CA ALA A 141 19.37 4.90 6.30
C ALA A 141 20.61 4.58 5.44
N GLU A 142 21.66 4.01 6.04
CA GLU A 142 22.92 3.64 5.38
C GLU A 142 22.91 2.19 4.85
N ASP A 143 21.79 1.47 4.95
CA ASP A 143 21.66 0.13 4.37
C ASP A 143 21.91 0.19 2.85
N PRO A 144 23.00 -0.43 2.34
CA PRO A 144 23.34 -0.36 0.92
C PRO A 144 22.35 -1.13 0.04
N TYR A 145 21.50 -1.96 0.64
CA TYR A 145 20.49 -2.76 -0.05
C TYR A 145 19.09 -2.16 0.04
N LYS A 146 18.93 -0.98 0.66
CA LYS A 146 17.62 -0.36 0.82
C LYS A 146 16.93 -0.13 -0.52
N SER A 147 15.65 -0.47 -0.59
CA SER A 147 14.86 -0.32 -1.81
C SER A 147 13.38 -0.10 -1.53
N VAL A 148 12.71 0.52 -2.50
CA VAL A 148 11.26 0.72 -2.54
C VAL A 148 10.78 0.10 -3.84
N ASP A 149 10.29 -1.13 -3.78
CA ASP A 149 10.09 -2.00 -4.94
C ASP A 149 8.64 -2.07 -5.38
N ILE A 150 8.46 -2.35 -6.67
CA ILE A 150 7.15 -2.66 -7.25
C ILE A 150 6.86 -4.14 -7.06
N VAL A 151 5.68 -4.44 -6.53
CA VAL A 151 5.20 -5.80 -6.28
C VAL A 151 3.76 -5.93 -6.77
N VAL A 152 3.30 -7.15 -7.06
CA VAL A 152 1.88 -7.39 -7.41
C VAL A 152 0.96 -7.27 -6.18
N ALA A 153 1.53 -7.30 -4.98
CA ALA A 153 0.78 -7.11 -3.75
C ALA A 153 1.64 -6.40 -2.72
N ALA A 154 1.25 -5.15 -2.45
CA ALA A 154 1.87 -4.22 -1.49
C ALA A 154 2.01 -4.79 -0.07
N GLY A 155 2.83 -4.16 0.77
CA GLY A 155 2.73 -4.30 2.22
C GLY A 155 1.64 -3.37 2.82
N ARG A 156 1.75 -3.03 4.12
CA ARG A 156 0.92 -1.94 4.71
C ARG A 156 1.35 -0.59 4.14
N GLY A 157 0.37 0.14 3.61
CA GLY A 157 0.52 1.54 3.23
C GLY A 157 1.23 1.75 1.90
N GLY A 158 2.20 0.91 1.54
CA GLY A 158 2.94 0.99 0.29
C GLY A 158 2.05 0.88 -0.95
N ARG A 159 1.51 1.98 -1.46
CA ARG A 159 0.59 1.99 -2.61
C ARG A 159 0.90 3.22 -3.44
N PHE A 160 0.72 3.16 -4.74
CA PHE A 160 0.64 4.41 -5.50
C PHE A 160 -0.46 5.31 -4.92
N ASP A 161 -0.41 6.63 -4.94
CA ASP A 161 -1.43 7.47 -4.27
C ASP A 161 -2.61 7.81 -5.19
N ALA A 162 -3.85 7.75 -4.67
CA ALA A 162 -5.02 8.45 -5.22
C ALA A 162 -5.71 9.22 -4.13
N ALA A 163 -6.09 10.44 -4.46
CA ALA A 163 -6.74 11.34 -3.55
C ALA A 163 -8.08 10.77 -3.03
N ALA A 164 -8.40 11.20 -1.81
CA ALA A 164 -9.45 10.74 -0.92
C ALA A 164 -10.92 11.01 -1.38
N GLU A 165 -11.31 10.74 -2.63
CA GLU A 165 -12.71 10.91 -3.08
C GLU A 165 -13.54 9.61 -3.16
N SER A 166 -12.93 8.45 -3.40
CA SER A 166 -13.70 7.19 -3.55
C SER A 166 -14.30 6.64 -2.25
N ALA A 167 -13.79 7.03 -1.07
CA ALA A 167 -14.36 6.62 0.21
C ALA A 167 -15.75 7.26 0.44
N ARG A 168 -15.97 8.51 -0.01
CA ARG A 168 -17.28 9.16 0.08
C ARG A 168 -18.27 8.65 -0.97
N ALA A 169 -17.79 8.15 -2.10
CA ALA A 169 -18.65 7.58 -3.14
C ALA A 169 -19.25 6.22 -2.73
N ILE A 170 -18.51 5.41 -1.95
CA ILE A 170 -18.99 4.11 -1.45
C ILE A 170 -19.92 4.28 -0.24
N GLU A 171 -19.62 5.21 0.67
CA GLU A 171 -20.50 5.48 1.82
C GLU A 171 -21.85 6.10 1.40
N SER A 172 -21.87 6.85 0.28
CA SER A 172 -23.12 7.34 -0.32
C SER A 172 -23.91 6.28 -1.11
N SER A 173 -23.30 5.15 -1.48
CA SER A 173 -23.93 4.13 -2.34
C SER A 173 -24.30 2.84 -1.61
N LEU A 174 -23.90 2.68 -0.34
CA LEU A 174 -24.35 1.59 0.54
C LEU A 174 -25.42 2.07 1.53
N GLY A 175 -26.53 2.58 0.97
CA GLY A 175 -27.80 2.60 1.69
C GLY A 175 -28.26 1.17 1.93
N THR A 176 -28.37 0.79 3.19
CA THR A 176 -28.72 -0.56 3.68
C THR A 176 -29.97 -1.13 2.99
N PRO A 177 -29.93 -2.31 2.36
CA PRO A 177 -31.16 -2.98 1.95
C PRO A 177 -31.81 -3.64 3.16
N GLU A 178 -33.04 -3.22 3.49
CA GLU A 178 -33.93 -3.95 4.40
C GLU A 178 -34.26 -5.33 3.80
N LEU A 179 -34.01 -6.38 4.58
CA LEU A 179 -34.40 -7.76 4.28
C LEU A 179 -35.92 -7.91 4.49
N GLU A 180 -36.73 -7.81 3.43
CA GLU A 180 -38.12 -8.25 3.47
C GLU A 180 -38.20 -9.78 3.51
N THR A 181 -38.64 -10.29 4.67
CA THR A 181 -39.01 -11.69 4.88
C THR A 181 -40.35 -11.96 4.20
N SER A 182 -40.34 -12.68 3.07
CA SER A 182 -41.55 -13.04 2.33
C SER A 182 -42.19 -14.32 2.88
N LEU A 183 -43.28 -14.21 3.64
CA LEU A 183 -44.26 -15.30 3.81
C LEU A 183 -45.68 -14.74 4.04
N THR A 184 -46.54 -14.84 3.02
CA THR A 184 -47.86 -15.52 3.04
C THR A 184 -48.71 -15.15 1.80
N PRO A 185 -49.47 -16.10 1.21
CA PRO A 185 -50.25 -15.85 -0.01
C PRO A 185 -51.63 -15.25 0.31
N LYS A 186 -52.07 -14.24 -0.47
CA LYS A 186 -53.43 -13.67 -0.41
C LYS A 186 -54.35 -14.21 -1.52
N PRO A 187 -55.65 -14.38 -1.24
CA PRO A 187 -56.59 -15.13 -2.09
C PRO A 187 -57.10 -14.35 -3.32
N ARG A 188 -57.38 -15.08 -4.40
CA ARG A 188 -57.93 -14.56 -5.67
C ARG A 188 -59.37 -14.06 -5.49
N ARG A 189 -59.61 -12.76 -5.73
CA ARG A 189 -60.96 -12.20 -5.93
C ARG A 189 -61.23 -11.96 -7.42
N TRP A 190 -62.31 -12.56 -7.90
CA TRP A 190 -62.87 -12.40 -9.25
C TRP A 190 -63.53 -11.02 -9.39
N ARG A 191 -63.26 -10.29 -10.49
CA ARG A 191 -64.02 -9.09 -10.87
C ARG A 191 -65.12 -9.47 -11.85
N LYS A 192 -66.37 -9.13 -11.50
CA LYS A 192 -67.50 -9.06 -12.42
C LYS A 192 -67.24 -7.94 -13.44
N LYS A 193 -67.52 -8.21 -14.71
CA LYS A 193 -67.61 -7.22 -15.79
C LYS A 193 -68.99 -6.56 -15.70
N GLU A 194 -69.03 -5.23 -15.69
CA GLU A 194 -70.21 -4.45 -16.01
C GLU A 194 -69.80 -3.32 -16.94
N THR A 195 -70.33 -3.33 -18.16
CA THR A 195 -70.72 -2.14 -18.93
C THR A 195 -71.64 -2.58 -20.06
N CYS A 196 -72.84 -1.98 -20.08
CA CYS A 196 -73.92 -1.98 -21.09
C CYS A 196 -74.55 -3.31 -21.50
#